data_AF-A0A699URB3-F1
#
_entry.id   AF-A0A699URB3-F1
#
_cell.length_a   1.000
_cell.length_b   1.000
_cell.length_c   1.000
_cell.angle_alpha   90.00
_cell.angle_beta   90.00
_cell.angle_gamma   90.00
#
_symmetry.space_group_name_H-M   'P 1'
#
loop_
_entity.id
_entity.type
_entity.pdbx_description
1 polymer ?
#
loop_
_entity_poly.entity_id
_entity_poly.type
_entity_poly.pdbx_seq_one_letter_code
_entity_poly.pdbx_strand_id
1 'polypeptide(L)' 'MDIKWNMALLSMRADRYWKKTGKKISIQGTDVAGFDKLKVECFNCHKMGHFARECRALRSQD' A
#
# COMPACT_ATOMS: atom_id res chain seq x y z
N MET A 1 13.26 -16.79 5.59
CA MET A 1 13.60 -15.65 6.48
C MET A 1 12.58 -15.59 7.60
N ASP A 2 13.04 -15.39 8.84
CA ASP A 2 12.17 -15.19 10.02
C ASP A 2 11.40 -13.86 9.90
N ILE A 3 10.14 -13.84 10.38
CA ILE A 3 9.31 -12.63 10.49
C ILE A 3 10.05 -11.53 11.26
N LYS A 4 10.81 -11.88 12.30
CA LYS A 4 11.60 -10.93 13.10
C LYS A 4 12.63 -10.18 12.26
N TRP A 5 13.34 -10.86 11.37
CA TRP A 5 14.33 -10.24 10.48
C TRP A 5 13.67 -9.33 9.45
N ASN A 6 12.53 -9.74 8.90
CA ASN A 6 11.75 -8.90 7.98
C ASN A 6 11.27 -7.62 8.67
N MET A 7 10.77 -7.71 9.91
CA MET A 7 10.33 -6.54 10.68
C MET A 7 11.48 -5.61 11.02
N ALA A 8 12.64 -6.15 11.41
CA ALA A 8 13.84 -5.34 11.65
C ALA A 8 14.29 -4.57 10.40
N LEU A 9 14.29 -5.24 9.24
CA LEU A 9 14.63 -4.62 7.96
C LEU A 9 13.65 -3.50 7.58
N LEU A 10 12.35 -3.70 7.78
CA LEU A 10 11.32 -2.69 7.52
C LEU A 10 11.51 -1.47 8.43
N SER A 11 11.76 -1.67 9.73
CA SER A 11 12.02 -0.58 10.67
C SER A 11 13.25 0.24 10.29
N MET A 12 14.36 -0.41 9.90
CA MET A 12 15.56 0.29 9.42
C MET A 12 15.31 1.13 8.16
N ARG A 13 14.47 0.63 7.23
CA ARG A 13 14.10 1.38 6.02
C ARG A 13 13.21 2.58 6.35
N ALA A 14 12.25 2.41 7.25
CA ALA A 14 11.37 3.48 7.69
C ALA A 14 12.14 4.62 8.41
N ASP A 15 13.08 4.28 9.30
CA ASP A 15 13.93 5.27 9.98
C ASP A 15 14.80 6.06 8.98
N ARG A 16 15.41 5.37 8.01
CA ARG A 16 16.20 6.01 6.95
C ARG A 16 15.35 7.00 6.13
N TYR A 17 14.11 6.62 5.81
CA TYR A 17 13.18 7.49 5.09
C TYR A 17 12.80 8.73 5.92
N TRP A 18 12.47 8.55 7.20
CA TRP A 18 12.18 9.65 8.12
C TRP A 18 13.35 10.63 8.19
N LYS A 19 14.58 10.15 8.39
CA LYS A 19 15.78 11.00 8.46
C LYS A 19 16.03 11.80 7.18
N LYS A 20 15.67 11.26 6.01
CA LYS A 20 15.85 11.94 4.71
C LYS A 20 14.75 12.94 4.38
N THR A 21 13.51 12.64 4.73
CA THR A 21 12.34 13.38 4.23
C THR A 21 11.56 14.12 5.31
N GLY A 22 11.80 13.82 6.59
CA GLY A 22 11.01 14.30 7.72
C GLY A 22 9.57 13.79 7.74
N LYS A 23 9.21 12.81 6.90
CA LYS A 23 7.84 12.27 6.79
C LYS A 23 7.74 10.90 7.44
N LYS A 24 6.79 10.74 8.36
CA LYS A 24 6.58 9.47 9.08
C LYS A 24 5.71 8.56 8.23
N ILE A 25 6.16 7.34 7.98
CA ILE A 25 5.35 6.34 7.29
C ILE A 25 4.30 5.85 8.30
N SER A 26 3.04 6.16 8.02
CA SER A 26 1.87 5.59 8.67
C SER A 26 1.47 4.32 7.91
N ILE A 27 1.10 3.27 8.63
CA ILE A 27 0.44 2.08 8.06
C ILE A 27 -0.99 2.05 8.60
N GLN A 28 -1.64 3.21 8.71
CA GLN A 28 -3.09 3.23 8.87
C GLN A 28 -3.70 2.97 7.49
N GLY A 29 -4.72 2.11 7.44
CA GLY A 29 -5.15 1.32 6.27
C GLY A 29 -5.56 2.05 4.97
N THR A 30 -5.29 3.35 4.84
CA THR A 30 -5.63 4.15 3.66
C THR A 30 -4.55 5.14 3.23
N ASP A 31 -3.61 5.53 4.10
CA ASP A 31 -2.57 6.53 3.81
C ASP A 31 -1.18 5.93 4.05
N VAL A 32 -0.60 5.44 2.96
CA VAL A 32 0.83 5.12 2.88
C VAL A 32 1.49 6.29 2.17
N ALA A 33 2.59 6.83 2.71
CA ALA A 33 3.27 8.04 2.25
C ALA A 33 3.22 8.29 0.71
N GLY A 34 2.27 9.13 0.27
CA GLY A 34 2.13 9.55 -1.14
C GLY A 34 1.34 8.60 -2.04
N PHE A 35 0.75 7.55 -1.49
CA PHE A 35 -0.14 6.63 -2.18
C PHE A 35 -1.57 7.16 -2.20
N ASP A 36 -1.98 7.70 -3.33
CA ASP A 36 -3.35 8.14 -3.55
C ASP A 36 -4.23 6.97 -3.95
N LYS A 37 -4.95 6.40 -2.97
CA LYS A 37 -5.86 5.26 -3.19
C LYS A 37 -6.92 5.59 -4.26
N LEU A 38 -7.33 6.86 -4.41
CA LEU A 38 -8.32 7.26 -5.42
C LEU A 38 -7.80 7.09 -6.85
N LYS A 39 -6.47 7.08 -7.04
CA LYS A 39 -5.81 6.88 -8.34
C LYS A 39 -5.54 5.41 -8.68
N VAL A 40 -5.85 4.48 -7.79
CA VAL A 40 -5.66 3.04 -8.04
C VAL A 40 -6.74 2.52 -8.98
N GLU A 41 -6.36 1.85 -10.06
CA GLU A 41 -7.29 1.11 -10.92
C GLU A 41 -7.49 -0.33 -10.41
N CYS A 42 -8.73 -0.78 -10.36
CA CYS A 42 -9.09 -2.15 -10.01
C CYS A 42 -8.92 -3.11 -11.19
N PHE A 43 -7.99 -4.06 -11.10
CA PHE A 43 -7.75 -5.07 -12.14
C PHE A 43 -8.94 -5.97 -12.51
N ASN A 44 -9.99 -6.05 -11.68
CA ASN A 44 -11.14 -6.92 -11.95
C ASN A 44 -12.30 -6.21 -12.68
N CYS A 45 -12.39 -4.89 -12.59
CA CYS A 45 -13.51 -4.12 -13.17
C CYS A 45 -13.09 -2.82 -13.84
N HIS A 46 -11.78 -2.53 -13.87
CA HIS A 46 -11.17 -1.35 -14.49
C HIS A 46 -11.71 0.00 -13.98
N LYS A 47 -12.27 0.02 -12.76
CA LYS A 47 -12.72 1.25 -12.07
C LYS A 47 -11.67 1.75 -11.09
N MET A 48 -11.56 3.07 -10.95
CA MET A 48 -10.62 3.70 -10.04
C MET A 48 -11.10 3.63 -8.57
N GLY A 49 -10.17 3.90 -7.64
CA GLY A 49 -10.44 4.16 -6.23
C GLY A 49 -10.42 2.95 -5.30
N HIS A 50 -10.20 1.75 -5.82
CA HIS A 50 -10.14 0.55 -4.97
C HIS A 50 -9.24 -0.54 -5.54
N PHE A 51 -8.76 -1.41 -4.66
CA PHE A 51 -7.99 -2.58 -5.04
C PHE A 51 -8.90 -3.72 -5.51
N ALA A 52 -8.37 -4.63 -6.33
CA ALA A 52 -9.10 -5.81 -6.80
C ALA A 52 -9.70 -6.68 -5.67
N ARG A 53 -9.03 -6.74 -4.51
CA ARG A 53 -9.51 -7.45 -3.30
C ARG A 53 -10.74 -6.80 -2.63
N GLU A 54 -10.99 -5.53 -2.92
CA GLU A 54 -12.15 -4.77 -2.41
C GLU A 54 -13.30 -4.74 -3.43
N CYS A 55 -13.07 -5.29 -4.63
CA CYS A 55 -14.04 -5.28 -5.72
C CYS A 55 -15.24 -6.17 -5.36
N ARG A 56 -16.44 -5.58 -5.39
CA ARG A 56 -17.71 -6.31 -5.19
C ARG A 56 -18.33 -6.81 -6.51
N ALA A 57 -17.80 -6.39 -7.65
CA ALA A 57 -18.27 -6.86 -8.95
C ALA A 57 -17.79 -8.30 -9.20
N LEU A 58 -18.62 -9.11 -9.84
CA LEU A 58 -18.15 -10.36 -10.45
C LEU A 58 -17.04 -10.00 -11.43
N ARG A 59 -15.91 -10.74 -11.42
CA ARG A 59 -14.81 -10.50 -12.36
C ARG A 59 -15.41 -10.42 -13.76
N SER A 60 -15.14 -9.35 -14.51
CA SER A 60 -15.49 -9.34 -15.93
C SER A 60 -14.72 -10.49 -16.58
N GLN A 61 -15.45 -11.48 -17.07
CA GLN A 61 -14.90 -12.48 -17.98
C GLN A 61 -14.78 -11.79 -19.34
N ASP A 62 -13.57 -11.40 -19.69
CA ASP A 62 -13.14 -11.20 -21.08
C ASP A 62 -12.03 -12.20 -21.38
#